data_AF-R8NDI2-F1
#
_entry.id   AF-R8NDI2-F1
#
_cell.length_a   1.000
_cell.length_b   1.000
_cell.length_c   1.000
_cell.angle_alpha   90.00
_cell.angle_beta   90.00
_cell.angle_gamma   90.00
#
_symmetry.space_group_name_H-M   'P 1'
#
loop_
_entity.id
_entity.type
_entity.pdbx_description
1 polymer ?
#
loop_
_entity_poly.entity_id
_entity_poly.type
_entity_poly.pdbx_seq_one_letter_code
_entity_poly.pdbx_strand_id
1 'polypeptide(L)'
;TNIGRAFIDAFPVDEIKNPAYTAEMEGMIYMIEKKEMKYEEFVEKTNTFVKDTVEQLGAMDDKVSDSIINTWNQQIEVCKCPCKKGKILHKGNFYGCSNYPECEISLPKKIKEKAIPEAQAKKLFEDKKTDLLKGFKSNEKEFSAYLVLHEGKVKFQFPTQEELSFGKCPKCKKGDMLHRKTFYGCTEHKNGCDFMLPAKMKGKAIPGNQMKKLIQYKTTDFINGFQGEKGEFTAAVYMEADGILKFRFPTTEDRTIGKCPLCKSRVLVGKSNYLCEKYKKGCDFIIFGTFSGKNLSSNHV
;
A
#
# COMPACT_ATOMS: atom_id res chain seq x y z
N THR A 1 8.76 -8.39 17.17
CA THR A 1 8.58 -8.71 15.74
C THR A 1 9.09 -10.12 15.48
N ASN A 2 8.76 -10.76 14.36
CA ASN A 2 9.28 -12.11 14.03
C ASN A 2 10.83 -12.12 14.00
N ILE A 3 11.42 -11.03 13.53
CA ILE A 3 12.86 -10.76 13.54
C ILE A 3 13.44 -10.81 14.96
N GLY A 4 12.81 -10.11 15.92
CA GLY A 4 13.30 -10.08 17.29
C GLY A 4 13.26 -11.45 17.97
N ARG A 5 12.25 -12.29 17.65
CA ARG A 5 12.16 -13.66 18.18
C ARG A 5 13.29 -14.54 17.62
N ALA A 6 13.50 -14.50 16.30
CA ALA A 6 14.56 -15.27 15.66
C ALA A 6 15.96 -14.92 16.20
N PHE A 7 16.22 -13.64 16.51
CA PHE A 7 17.48 -13.24 17.15
C PHE A 7 17.63 -13.79 18.57
N ILE A 8 16.57 -13.70 19.40
CA ILE A 8 16.57 -14.22 20.77
C ILE A 8 16.76 -15.74 20.77
N ASP A 9 16.04 -16.46 19.90
CA ASP A 9 16.10 -17.92 19.82
C ASP A 9 17.51 -18.43 19.46
N ALA A 10 18.23 -17.68 18.63
CA ALA A 10 19.56 -18.06 18.15
C ALA A 10 20.73 -17.52 18.99
N PHE A 11 20.46 -16.68 20.00
CA PHE A 11 21.51 -16.16 20.88
C PHE A 11 22.02 -17.27 21.81
N PRO A 12 23.34 -17.50 21.92
CA PRO A 12 23.90 -18.70 22.56
C PRO A 12 23.88 -18.67 24.09
N VAL A 13 23.79 -17.48 24.70
CA VAL A 13 23.86 -17.33 26.15
C VAL A 13 22.44 -17.35 26.70
N ASP A 14 22.02 -18.45 27.31
CA ASP A 14 20.68 -18.59 27.89
C ASP A 14 20.47 -17.70 29.11
N GLU A 15 21.52 -17.46 29.87
CA GLU A 15 21.48 -16.69 31.11
C GLU A 15 21.06 -15.23 30.87
N ILE A 16 21.52 -14.60 29.77
CA ILE A 16 21.12 -13.24 29.41
C ILE A 16 19.64 -13.15 28.96
N LYS A 17 19.07 -14.29 28.54
CA LYS A 17 17.65 -14.41 28.13
C LYS A 17 16.75 -14.76 29.30
N ASN A 18 17.31 -15.09 30.47
CA ASN A 18 16.58 -15.56 31.64
C ASN A 18 16.05 -14.38 32.48
N PRO A 19 14.72 -14.21 32.63
CA PRO A 19 14.15 -13.15 33.46
C PRO A 19 14.59 -13.20 34.93
N ALA A 20 14.92 -14.38 35.46
CA ALA A 20 15.40 -14.54 36.83
C ALA A 20 16.75 -13.86 37.06
N TYR A 21 17.65 -13.94 36.08
CA TYR A 21 18.96 -13.28 36.15
C TYR A 21 18.81 -11.75 36.16
N THR A 22 17.89 -11.20 35.34
CA THR A 22 17.56 -9.77 35.40
C THR A 22 17.03 -9.36 36.77
N ALA A 23 16.18 -10.18 37.40
CA ALA A 23 15.69 -9.89 38.75
C ALA A 23 16.80 -9.94 39.81
N GLU A 24 17.78 -10.83 39.65
CA GLU A 24 18.95 -10.90 40.52
C GLU A 24 19.81 -9.63 40.41
N MET A 25 20.06 -9.13 39.20
CA MET A 25 20.80 -7.89 38.97
C MET A 25 20.14 -6.68 39.64
N GLU A 26 18.81 -6.53 39.48
CA GLU A 26 18.04 -5.49 40.16
C GLU A 26 18.12 -5.64 41.69
N GLY A 27 18.12 -6.88 42.20
CA GLY A 27 18.35 -7.17 43.61
C GLY A 27 19.73 -6.76 44.12
N MET A 28 20.79 -6.99 43.33
CA MET A 28 22.14 -6.54 43.68
C MET A 28 22.25 -5.01 43.70
N ILE A 29 21.62 -4.33 42.73
CA ILE A 29 21.54 -2.85 42.70
C ILE A 29 20.85 -2.32 43.96
N TYR A 30 19.77 -2.97 44.38
CA TYR A 30 19.08 -2.63 45.63
C TYR A 30 19.96 -2.85 46.88
N MET A 31 20.73 -3.94 46.95
CA MET A 31 21.65 -4.20 48.07
C MET A 31 22.77 -3.16 48.15
N ILE A 32 23.24 -2.61 47.02
CA ILE A 32 24.18 -1.48 46.98
C ILE A 32 23.54 -0.24 47.59
N GLU A 33 22.29 0.08 47.23
CA GLU A 33 21.55 1.20 47.80
C GLU A 33 21.42 1.08 49.33
N LYS A 34 21.19 -0.14 49.82
CA LYS A 34 21.13 -0.45 51.26
C LYS A 34 22.50 -0.52 51.96
N LYS A 35 23.60 -0.36 51.22
CA LYS A 35 24.99 -0.54 51.71
C LYS A 35 25.28 -1.94 52.25
N GLU A 36 24.51 -2.93 51.82
CA GLU A 36 24.67 -4.35 52.17
C GLU A 36 25.63 -5.05 51.21
N MET A 37 25.90 -4.45 50.04
CA MET A 37 26.89 -4.89 49.06
C MET A 37 27.80 -3.72 48.66
N LYS A 38 29.08 -4.01 48.42
CA LYS A 38 30.02 -3.02 47.86
C LYS A 38 29.85 -2.92 46.35
N TYR A 39 29.90 -1.71 45.82
CA TYR A 39 29.80 -1.47 44.38
C TYR A 39 30.88 -2.23 43.58
N GLU A 40 32.09 -2.32 44.13
CA GLU A 40 33.22 -3.02 43.51
C GLU A 40 32.93 -4.52 43.30
N GLU A 41 32.23 -5.15 44.23
CA GLU A 41 31.87 -6.57 44.14
C GLU A 41 30.85 -6.82 43.02
N PHE A 42 29.88 -5.91 42.85
CA PHE A 42 28.92 -5.95 41.74
C PHE A 42 29.61 -5.76 40.38
N VAL A 43 30.55 -4.83 40.29
CA VAL A 43 31.33 -4.59 39.06
C VAL A 43 32.16 -5.81 38.71
N GLU A 44 32.81 -6.46 39.68
CA GLU A 44 33.59 -7.67 39.46
C GLU A 44 32.73 -8.82 38.91
N LYS A 45 31.55 -9.06 39.51
CA LYS A 45 30.59 -10.06 39.02
C LYS A 45 30.10 -9.75 37.60
N THR A 46 29.77 -8.48 37.33
CA THR A 46 29.28 -8.05 36.01
C THR A 46 30.38 -8.21 34.95
N ASN A 47 31.62 -7.82 35.25
CA ASN A 47 32.73 -7.97 34.33
C ASN A 47 33.04 -9.44 34.02
N THR A 48 32.95 -10.31 35.03
CA THR A 48 33.12 -11.76 34.86
C THR A 48 32.04 -12.30 33.90
N PHE A 49 30.77 -11.97 34.16
CA PHE A 49 29.67 -12.37 33.29
C PHE A 49 29.82 -11.88 31.84
N VAL A 50 30.20 -10.60 31.65
CA VAL A 50 30.45 -10.03 30.31
C VAL A 50 31.59 -10.77 29.61
N LYS A 51 32.67 -11.07 30.33
CA LYS A 51 33.81 -11.79 29.77
C LYS A 51 33.42 -13.20 29.33
N ASP A 52 32.70 -13.94 30.17
CA ASP A 52 32.23 -15.30 29.86
C ASP A 52 31.26 -15.30 28.67
N THR A 53 30.37 -14.29 28.59
CA THR A 53 29.47 -14.09 27.46
C THR A 53 30.25 -13.85 26.17
N VAL A 54 31.26 -12.99 26.19
CA VAL A 54 32.09 -12.68 25.01
C VAL A 54 32.91 -13.91 24.58
N GLU A 55 33.42 -14.71 25.51
CA GLU A 55 34.12 -15.96 25.20
C GLU A 55 33.19 -16.98 24.54
N GLN A 56 31.97 -17.15 25.06
CA GLN A 56 30.95 -18.02 24.45
C GLN A 56 30.54 -17.57 23.05
N LEU A 57 30.40 -16.24 22.84
CA LEU A 57 30.15 -15.66 21.52
C LEU A 57 31.32 -15.87 20.55
N GLY A 58 32.55 -15.72 21.04
CA GLY A 58 33.77 -15.92 20.25
C GLY A 58 34.07 -17.38 19.91
N ALA A 59 33.52 -18.33 20.67
CA ALA A 59 33.64 -19.76 20.43
C ALA A 59 32.57 -20.32 19.47
N MET A 60 31.60 -19.51 19.05
CA MET A 60 30.61 -19.92 18.05
C MET A 60 31.27 -20.14 16.69
N ASP A 61 30.84 -21.19 15.98
CA ASP A 61 31.20 -21.39 14.58
C ASP A 61 30.68 -20.20 13.75
N ASP A 62 31.53 -19.64 12.89
CA ASP A 62 31.18 -18.54 11.98
C ASP A 62 29.89 -18.84 11.18
N LYS A 63 29.59 -20.11 10.92
CA LYS A 63 28.37 -20.57 10.24
C LYS A 63 27.09 -20.33 11.03
N VAL A 64 27.15 -20.23 12.36
CA VAL A 64 25.96 -19.89 13.17
C VAL A 64 25.58 -18.44 12.94
N SER A 65 26.57 -17.55 12.88
CA SER A 65 26.40 -16.15 12.46
C SER A 65 25.82 -16.09 11.05
N ASP A 66 26.36 -16.86 10.09
CA ASP A 66 25.82 -16.93 8.73
C ASP A 66 24.39 -17.46 8.68
N SER A 67 24.05 -18.46 9.48
CA SER A 67 22.70 -19.04 9.55
C SER A 67 21.66 -18.04 10.07
N ILE A 68 22.02 -17.29 11.12
CA ILE A 68 21.19 -16.23 11.70
C ILE A 68 21.00 -15.11 10.68
N ILE A 69 22.09 -14.66 10.04
CA ILE A 69 22.06 -13.63 9.00
C ILE A 69 21.23 -14.09 7.80
N ASN A 70 21.36 -15.35 7.37
CA ASN A 70 20.59 -15.90 6.26
C ASN A 70 19.10 -16.00 6.57
N THR A 71 18.74 -16.49 7.75
CA THR A 71 17.35 -16.56 8.21
C THR A 71 16.75 -15.16 8.32
N TRP A 72 17.52 -14.22 8.87
CA TRP A 72 17.11 -12.81 8.94
C TRP A 72 16.91 -12.20 7.55
N ASN A 73 17.83 -12.44 6.62
CA ASN A 73 17.77 -11.96 5.23
C ASN A 73 16.56 -12.52 4.48
N GLN A 74 16.24 -13.81 4.65
CA GLN A 74 15.06 -14.43 4.05
C GLN A 74 13.76 -13.79 4.53
N GLN A 75 13.70 -13.37 5.80
CA GLN A 75 12.52 -12.71 6.37
C GLN A 75 12.32 -11.27 5.90
N ILE A 76 13.35 -10.64 5.33
CA ILE A 76 13.34 -9.24 4.87
C ILE A 76 13.60 -9.10 3.36
N GLU A 77 13.67 -10.22 2.64
CA GLU A 77 13.92 -10.24 1.20
C GLU A 77 12.74 -9.61 0.45
N VAL A 78 13.05 -8.62 -0.38
CA VAL A 78 12.05 -7.93 -1.20
C VAL A 78 12.02 -8.51 -2.61
N CYS A 79 13.19 -8.63 -3.25
CA CYS A 79 13.35 -9.11 -4.62
C CYS A 79 14.83 -9.40 -4.95
N LYS A 80 15.08 -9.91 -6.16
CA LYS A 80 16.45 -10.06 -6.69
C LYS A 80 17.06 -8.69 -6.99
N CYS A 81 18.36 -8.53 -6.72
CA CYS A 81 19.06 -7.29 -7.02
C CYS A 81 19.42 -7.20 -8.52
N PRO A 82 19.32 -6.02 -9.15
CA PRO A 82 19.79 -5.78 -10.53
C PRO A 82 21.26 -6.13 -10.78
N CYS A 83 22.10 -6.16 -9.74
CA CYS A 83 23.51 -6.56 -9.86
C CYS A 83 23.69 -8.06 -10.15
N LYS A 84 22.63 -8.88 -10.09
CA LYS A 84 22.60 -10.34 -10.27
C LYS A 84 23.39 -11.17 -9.24
N LYS A 85 24.20 -10.53 -8.39
CA LYS A 85 25.04 -11.17 -7.37
C LYS A 85 24.40 -11.19 -5.97
N GLY A 86 23.29 -10.51 -5.77
CA GLY A 86 22.65 -10.39 -4.46
C GLY A 86 21.14 -10.19 -4.53
N LYS A 87 20.56 -9.92 -3.37
CA LYS A 87 19.12 -9.69 -3.17
C LYS A 87 18.89 -8.31 -2.56
N ILE A 88 17.73 -7.72 -2.78
CA ILE A 88 17.32 -6.48 -2.10
C ILE A 88 16.64 -6.86 -0.80
N LEU A 89 17.13 -6.26 0.28
CA LEU A 89 16.68 -6.51 1.65
C LEU A 89 16.03 -5.25 2.24
N HIS A 90 15.05 -5.44 3.11
CA HIS A 90 14.45 -4.36 3.89
C HIS A 90 15.33 -4.01 5.11
N LYS A 91 16.10 -2.91 5.02
CA LYS A 91 17.08 -2.47 6.04
C LYS A 91 16.63 -1.18 6.75
N GLY A 92 15.99 -1.27 7.92
CA GLY A 92 15.64 -0.09 8.73
C GLY A 92 14.89 0.99 7.95
N ASN A 93 15.58 2.05 7.54
CA ASN A 93 15.03 3.19 6.78
C ASN A 93 15.19 3.10 5.25
N PHE A 94 15.80 2.05 4.71
CA PHE A 94 16.04 1.90 3.27
C PHE A 94 15.92 0.44 2.80
N TYR A 95 15.94 0.25 1.49
CA TYR A 95 16.12 -1.03 0.83
C TYR A 95 17.54 -1.07 0.26
N GLY A 96 18.26 -2.17 0.40
CA GLY A 96 19.65 -2.25 -0.06
C GLY A 96 20.07 -3.65 -0.47
N CYS A 97 21.07 -3.71 -1.35
CA CYS A 97 21.64 -4.99 -1.76
C CYS A 97 22.29 -5.72 -0.57
N SER A 98 22.19 -7.06 -0.58
CA SER A 98 22.89 -7.95 0.34
C SER A 98 24.39 -8.04 0.07
N ASN A 99 24.82 -7.72 -1.16
CA ASN A 99 26.21 -7.83 -1.62
C ASN A 99 26.95 -6.48 -1.58
N TYR A 100 26.73 -5.71 -0.50
CA TYR A 100 27.45 -4.47 -0.22
C TYR A 100 28.76 -4.81 0.52
N PRO A 101 29.89 -4.15 0.22
CA PRO A 101 30.05 -2.92 -0.56
C PRO A 101 30.18 -3.09 -2.09
N GLU A 102 30.28 -4.31 -2.61
CA GLU A 102 30.49 -4.57 -4.05
C GLU A 102 29.27 -4.16 -4.90
N CYS A 103 28.11 -3.95 -4.28
CA CYS A 103 26.90 -3.39 -4.88
C CYS A 103 26.25 -2.35 -3.96
N GLU A 104 26.31 -1.08 -4.37
CA GLU A 104 25.75 0.06 -3.63
C GLU A 104 24.27 0.36 -3.93
N ILE A 105 23.59 -0.51 -4.69
CA ILE A 105 22.18 -0.31 -5.04
C ILE A 105 21.36 -0.20 -3.75
N SER A 106 20.72 0.94 -3.58
CA SER A 106 19.89 1.25 -2.44
C SER A 106 18.76 2.22 -2.80
N LEU A 107 17.71 2.20 -1.97
CA LEU A 107 16.54 3.06 -2.10
C LEU A 107 16.03 3.43 -0.70
N PRO A 108 16.04 4.72 -0.31
CA PRO A 108 15.38 5.16 0.91
C PRO A 108 13.89 4.81 0.90
N LYS A 109 13.34 4.36 2.03
CA LYS A 109 11.89 4.11 2.18
C LYS A 109 11.05 5.37 2.16
N LYS A 110 11.69 6.53 2.25
CA LYS A 110 11.06 7.84 2.17
C LYS A 110 11.91 8.75 1.30
N ILE A 111 11.34 9.27 0.22
CA ILE A 111 11.97 10.21 -0.70
C ILE A 111 11.07 11.43 -0.83
N LYS A 112 11.60 12.63 -0.58
CA LYS A 112 10.83 13.90 -0.69
C LYS A 112 9.48 13.82 0.05
N GLU A 113 9.55 13.39 1.32
CA GLU A 113 8.43 13.11 2.23
C GLU A 113 7.48 11.97 1.85
N LYS A 114 7.61 11.40 0.64
CA LYS A 114 6.78 10.30 0.19
C LYS A 114 7.37 8.96 0.62
N ALA A 115 6.60 8.20 1.39
CA ALA A 115 6.91 6.80 1.68
C ALA A 115 6.81 5.97 0.39
N ILE A 116 7.80 5.11 0.19
CA ILE A 116 7.91 4.18 -0.93
C ILE A 116 7.53 2.80 -0.42
N PRO A 117 6.34 2.27 -0.78
CA PRO A 117 5.92 0.93 -0.38
C PRO A 117 6.85 -0.13 -0.96
N GLU A 118 6.95 -1.26 -0.27
CA GLU A 118 7.78 -2.40 -0.71
C GLU A 118 7.42 -2.88 -2.12
N ALA A 119 6.13 -2.93 -2.45
CA ALA A 119 5.68 -3.28 -3.80
C ALA A 119 6.26 -2.37 -4.89
N GLN A 120 6.48 -1.09 -4.57
CA GLN A 120 7.06 -0.12 -5.50
C GLN A 120 8.58 -0.23 -5.53
N ALA A 121 9.23 -0.49 -4.39
CA ALA A 121 10.65 -0.82 -4.35
C ALA A 121 10.95 -2.07 -5.20
N LYS A 122 10.14 -3.11 -5.05
CA LYS A 122 10.21 -4.33 -5.87
C LYS A 122 10.11 -4.02 -7.36
N LYS A 123 9.06 -3.31 -7.80
CA LYS A 123 8.93 -2.86 -9.20
C LYS A 123 10.12 -2.02 -9.67
N LEU A 124 10.64 -1.11 -8.85
CA LEU A 124 11.80 -0.30 -9.23
C LEU A 124 13.03 -1.16 -9.51
N PHE A 125 13.27 -2.22 -8.74
CA PHE A 125 14.44 -3.06 -8.91
C PHE A 125 14.23 -4.16 -9.98
N GLU A 126 13.02 -4.69 -10.14
CA GLU A 126 12.72 -5.71 -11.16
C GLU A 126 12.46 -5.10 -12.54
N ASP A 127 11.61 -4.08 -12.61
CA ASP A 127 11.14 -3.45 -13.85
C ASP A 127 11.91 -2.17 -14.19
N LYS A 128 12.89 -1.78 -13.36
CA LYS A 128 13.65 -0.52 -13.44
C LYS A 128 12.79 0.75 -13.32
N LYS A 129 11.50 0.63 -13.02
CA LYS A 129 10.54 1.74 -12.96
C LYS A 129 9.38 1.43 -11.99
N THR A 130 8.94 2.42 -11.21
CA THR A 130 7.75 2.30 -10.35
C THR A 130 6.45 2.59 -11.11
N ASP A 131 5.30 2.39 -10.46
CA ASP A 131 4.07 3.07 -10.88
C ASP A 131 4.19 4.59 -10.70
N LEU A 132 3.23 5.36 -11.21
CA LEU A 132 3.18 6.80 -10.99
C LEU A 132 2.86 7.09 -9.52
N LEU A 133 3.87 7.52 -8.77
CA LEU A 133 3.74 7.85 -7.36
C LEU A 133 3.32 9.31 -7.23
N LYS A 134 2.26 9.56 -6.45
CA LYS A 134 1.74 10.90 -6.16
C LYS A 134 2.14 11.37 -4.76
N GLY A 135 2.28 12.69 -4.60
CA GLY A 135 2.48 13.34 -3.30
C GLY A 135 3.95 13.46 -2.87
N PHE A 136 4.88 13.49 -3.82
CA PHE A 136 6.24 13.97 -3.51
C PHE A 136 6.20 15.47 -3.28
N LYS A 137 7.00 16.00 -2.35
CA LYS A 137 7.04 17.44 -2.06
C LYS A 137 8.37 18.07 -2.46
N SER A 138 8.30 19.23 -3.10
CA SER A 138 9.46 20.09 -3.37
C SER A 138 9.04 21.55 -3.21
N ASN A 139 9.70 22.29 -2.32
CA ASN A 139 9.41 23.70 -2.04
C ASN A 139 7.90 23.95 -1.85
N GLU A 140 7.29 23.18 -0.94
CA GLU A 140 5.85 23.18 -0.62
C GLU A 140 4.88 22.71 -1.72
N LYS A 141 5.37 22.47 -2.95
CA LYS A 141 4.55 21.95 -4.06
C LYS A 141 4.59 20.44 -4.09
N GLU A 142 3.41 19.83 -4.22
CA GLU A 142 3.28 18.41 -4.47
C GLU A 142 3.39 18.09 -5.96
N PHE A 143 4.08 17.01 -6.30
CA PHE A 143 4.19 16.49 -7.65
C PHE A 143 4.03 14.96 -7.69
N SER A 144 3.81 14.47 -8.90
CA SER A 144 3.76 13.03 -9.19
C SER A 144 4.88 12.66 -10.15
N ALA A 145 5.55 11.55 -9.90
CA ALA A 145 6.66 11.08 -10.72
C ALA A 145 6.80 9.55 -10.61
N TYR A 146 7.43 8.97 -11.62
CA TYR A 146 8.00 7.64 -11.53
C TYR A 146 9.39 7.74 -10.88
N LEU A 147 9.75 6.73 -10.10
CA LEU A 147 11.16 6.48 -9.81
C LEU A 147 11.68 5.52 -10.86
N VAL A 148 12.85 5.81 -11.41
CA VAL A 148 13.54 4.95 -12.39
C VAL A 148 14.96 4.65 -11.93
N LEU A 149 15.40 3.42 -12.19
CA LEU A 149 16.75 2.98 -11.88
C LEU A 149 17.63 3.12 -13.13
N HIS A 150 18.56 4.07 -13.11
CA HIS A 150 19.52 4.33 -14.19
C HIS A 150 20.93 4.20 -13.63
N GLU A 151 21.72 3.26 -14.17
CA GLU A 151 23.13 3.02 -13.75
C GLU A 151 23.26 2.84 -12.22
N GLY A 152 22.34 2.07 -11.62
CA GLY A 152 22.35 1.81 -10.18
C GLY A 152 21.86 2.98 -9.31
N LYS A 153 21.54 4.14 -9.89
CA LYS A 153 21.02 5.32 -9.19
C LYS A 153 19.54 5.53 -9.48
N VAL A 154 18.82 5.96 -8.45
CA VAL A 154 17.39 6.27 -8.57
C VAL A 154 17.22 7.71 -9.03
N LYS A 155 16.46 7.93 -10.11
CA LYS A 155 16.12 9.25 -10.66
C LYS A 155 14.61 9.41 -10.74
N PHE A 156 14.15 10.66 -10.77
CA PHE A 156 12.76 10.98 -11.08
C PHE A 156 12.55 11.02 -12.60
N GLN A 157 11.51 10.36 -13.07
CA GLN A 157 10.94 10.56 -14.41
C GLN A 157 9.53 11.12 -14.26
N PHE A 158 9.28 12.29 -14.83
CA PHE A 158 7.95 12.90 -14.80
C PHE A 158 7.08 12.33 -15.92
N PRO A 159 5.78 12.11 -15.67
CA PRO A 159 4.85 11.66 -16.71
C PRO A 159 4.68 12.74 -17.78
N THR A 160 4.49 12.30 -19.01
CA THR A 160 4.08 13.14 -20.13
C THR A 160 2.63 13.62 -19.96
N GLN A 161 2.24 14.65 -20.71
CA GLN A 161 0.85 15.10 -20.74
C GLN A 161 -0.10 13.98 -21.21
N GLU A 162 0.34 13.20 -22.20
CA GLU A 162 -0.42 12.09 -22.77
C GLU A 162 -0.69 11.01 -21.71
N GLU A 163 0.31 10.65 -20.90
CA GLU A 163 0.16 9.71 -19.78
C GLU A 163 -0.82 10.22 -18.70
N LEU A 164 -0.89 11.54 -18.50
CA LEU A 164 -1.82 12.18 -17.57
C LEU A 164 -3.22 12.43 -18.16
N SER A 165 -3.40 12.21 -19.46
CA SER A 165 -4.65 12.48 -20.17
C SER A 165 -5.76 11.48 -19.79
N PHE A 166 -6.96 12.03 -19.62
CA PHE A 166 -8.20 11.28 -19.43
C PHE A 166 -8.99 11.09 -20.73
N GLY A 167 -8.43 11.52 -21.86
CA GLY A 167 -9.04 11.45 -23.19
C GLY A 167 -9.13 12.83 -23.85
N LYS A 168 -9.52 12.84 -25.13
CA LYS A 168 -9.73 14.08 -25.87
C LYS A 168 -10.95 14.84 -25.35
N CYS A 169 -10.86 16.17 -25.37
CA CYS A 169 -11.91 17.06 -24.90
C CYS A 169 -13.22 16.81 -25.68
N PRO A 170 -14.32 16.47 -25.00
CA PRO A 170 -15.62 16.25 -25.65
C PRO A 170 -16.16 17.47 -26.41
N LYS A 171 -15.82 18.69 -25.97
CA LYS A 171 -16.26 19.95 -26.58
C LYS A 171 -15.46 20.31 -27.83
N CYS A 172 -14.14 20.46 -27.71
CA CYS A 172 -13.32 20.95 -28.83
C CYS A 172 -12.64 19.85 -29.66
N LYS A 173 -12.58 18.61 -29.14
CA LYS A 173 -11.91 17.44 -29.74
C LYS A 173 -10.39 17.57 -29.99
N LYS A 174 -9.82 18.76 -29.82
CA LYS A 174 -8.38 19.05 -30.01
C LYS A 174 -7.58 18.81 -28.72
N GLY A 175 -8.02 19.42 -27.63
CA GLY A 175 -7.32 19.36 -26.34
C GLY A 175 -7.47 18.05 -25.61
N ASP A 176 -6.58 17.82 -24.64
CA ASP A 176 -6.66 16.71 -23.69
C ASP A 176 -7.37 17.13 -22.41
N MET A 177 -8.08 16.19 -21.79
CA MET A 177 -8.68 16.39 -20.48
C MET A 177 -7.70 15.98 -19.39
N LEU A 178 -7.28 16.93 -18.56
CA LEU A 178 -6.32 16.68 -17.48
C LEU A 178 -6.95 16.95 -16.12
N HIS A 179 -6.63 16.10 -15.14
CA HIS A 179 -7.03 16.33 -13.76
C HIS A 179 -6.31 17.57 -13.19
N ARG A 180 -7.06 18.41 -12.51
CA ARG A 180 -6.60 19.51 -11.65
C ARG A 180 -6.96 19.14 -10.21
N LYS A 181 -7.04 20.10 -9.29
CA LYS A 181 -7.35 19.79 -7.89
C LYS A 181 -8.80 19.35 -7.68
N THR A 182 -9.74 20.07 -8.29
CA THR A 182 -11.19 19.91 -8.05
C THR A 182 -12.00 19.61 -9.31
N PHE A 183 -11.35 19.62 -10.48
CA PHE A 183 -11.99 19.43 -11.78
C PHE A 183 -11.01 18.82 -12.79
N TYR A 184 -11.55 18.40 -13.94
CA TYR A 184 -10.82 18.01 -15.14
C TYR A 184 -11.04 19.09 -16.18
N GLY A 185 -9.97 19.65 -16.72
CA GLY A 185 -10.04 20.78 -17.66
C GLY A 185 -9.35 20.48 -18.98
N CYS A 186 -9.87 21.10 -20.05
CA CYS A 186 -9.24 21.05 -21.37
C CYS A 186 -7.89 21.79 -21.39
N THR A 187 -6.90 21.22 -22.06
CA THR A 187 -5.58 21.88 -22.27
C THR A 187 -5.67 23.10 -23.18
N GLU A 188 -6.69 23.19 -24.03
CA GLU A 188 -6.93 24.29 -24.97
C GLU A 188 -7.67 25.47 -24.33
N HIS A 189 -7.69 25.59 -23.00
CA HIS A 189 -8.32 26.71 -22.30
C HIS A 189 -7.77 28.07 -22.74
N LYS A 190 -6.46 28.16 -22.97
CA LYS A 190 -5.83 29.38 -23.49
C LYS A 190 -6.24 29.71 -24.93
N ASN A 191 -6.71 28.71 -25.67
CA ASN A 191 -7.18 28.80 -27.05
C ASN A 191 -8.72 28.87 -27.12
N GLY A 192 -9.39 29.24 -26.02
CA GLY A 192 -10.82 29.52 -25.96
C GLY A 192 -11.72 28.34 -25.55
N CYS A 193 -11.17 27.17 -25.25
CA CYS A 193 -11.98 26.02 -24.80
C CYS A 193 -12.09 25.95 -23.26
N ASP A 194 -13.18 26.49 -22.72
CA ASP A 194 -13.53 26.52 -21.29
C ASP A 194 -14.10 25.20 -20.72
N PHE A 195 -14.13 24.13 -21.51
CA PHE A 195 -14.75 22.87 -21.08
C PHE A 195 -14.08 22.28 -19.83
N MET A 196 -14.91 22.01 -18.81
CA MET A 196 -14.49 21.43 -17.54
C MET A 196 -15.52 20.44 -16.98
N LEU A 197 -15.04 19.41 -16.28
CA LEU A 197 -15.88 18.44 -15.56
C LEU A 197 -15.46 18.42 -14.08
N PRO A 198 -16.40 18.42 -13.13
CA PRO A 198 -16.04 18.36 -11.70
C PRO A 198 -15.42 17.01 -11.34
N ALA A 199 -14.42 17.01 -10.46
CA ALA A 199 -13.82 15.76 -9.94
C ALA A 199 -14.68 15.09 -8.86
N LYS A 200 -15.64 15.84 -8.30
CA LYS A 200 -16.54 15.41 -7.23
C LYS A 200 -17.96 15.86 -7.54
N MET A 201 -18.94 14.95 -7.39
CA MET A 201 -20.36 15.26 -7.52
C MET A 201 -21.10 14.75 -6.31
N LYS A 202 -22.03 15.55 -5.75
CA LYS A 202 -22.88 15.16 -4.61
C LYS A 202 -22.10 14.40 -3.52
N GLY A 203 -21.01 14.99 -3.02
CA GLY A 203 -20.21 14.37 -1.95
C GLY A 203 -19.24 13.25 -2.36
N LYS A 204 -19.35 12.69 -3.58
CA LYS A 204 -18.54 11.55 -4.04
C LYS A 204 -17.54 11.95 -5.12
N ALA A 205 -16.27 11.59 -4.92
CA ALA A 205 -15.25 11.74 -5.96
C ALA A 205 -15.51 10.74 -7.10
N ILE A 206 -15.43 11.21 -8.35
CA ILE A 206 -15.52 10.35 -9.52
C ILE A 206 -14.15 9.68 -9.72
N PRO A 207 -14.06 8.34 -9.62
CA PRO A 207 -12.80 7.64 -9.81
C PRO A 207 -12.21 7.91 -11.20
N GLY A 208 -10.88 7.97 -11.31
CA GLY A 208 -10.22 8.38 -12.55
C GLY A 208 -10.55 7.50 -13.76
N ASN A 209 -10.68 6.18 -13.56
CA ASN A 209 -11.14 5.26 -14.61
C ASN A 209 -12.58 5.56 -15.06
N GLN A 210 -13.47 5.94 -14.15
CA GLN A 210 -14.83 6.35 -14.46
C GLN A 210 -14.86 7.69 -15.18
N MET A 211 -13.98 8.64 -14.83
CA MET A 211 -13.83 9.89 -15.58
C MET A 211 -13.37 9.64 -17.02
N LYS A 212 -12.42 8.71 -17.25
CA LYS A 212 -12.03 8.30 -18.61
C LYS A 212 -13.23 7.74 -19.39
N LYS A 213 -14.04 6.86 -18.76
CA LYS A 213 -15.28 6.35 -19.38
C LYS A 213 -16.29 7.46 -19.68
N LEU A 214 -16.47 8.42 -18.76
CA LEU A 214 -17.37 9.55 -18.97
C LEU A 214 -16.93 10.41 -20.16
N ILE A 215 -15.63 10.66 -20.33
CA ILE A 215 -15.10 11.44 -21.45
C ILE A 215 -15.23 10.66 -22.77
N GLN A 216 -14.92 9.36 -22.76
CA GLN A 216 -14.89 8.53 -23.97
C GLN A 216 -16.28 8.07 -24.42
N TYR A 217 -17.10 7.60 -23.49
CA TYR A 217 -18.39 6.96 -23.74
C TYR A 217 -19.58 7.80 -23.28
N LYS A 218 -19.34 9.01 -22.75
CA LYS A 218 -20.37 9.90 -22.18
C LYS A 218 -21.12 9.31 -20.99
N THR A 219 -20.63 8.21 -20.40
CA THR A 219 -21.24 7.60 -19.21
C THR A 219 -20.22 6.84 -18.36
N THR A 220 -20.47 6.78 -17.05
CA THR A 220 -19.73 5.94 -16.11
C THR A 220 -20.44 4.61 -15.88
N ASP A 221 -19.75 3.66 -15.25
CA ASP A 221 -20.43 2.57 -14.56
C ASP A 221 -21.24 3.13 -13.37
N PHE A 222 -22.03 2.28 -12.71
CA PHE A 222 -22.69 2.64 -11.47
C PHE A 222 -21.67 2.86 -10.34
N ILE A 223 -21.68 4.05 -9.75
CA ILE A 223 -20.81 4.43 -8.65
C ILE A 223 -21.67 4.54 -7.38
N ASN A 224 -21.22 3.85 -6.33
CA ASN A 224 -21.88 3.85 -5.04
C ASN A 224 -21.40 5.03 -4.17
N GLY A 225 -22.31 5.64 -3.41
CA GLY A 225 -22.00 6.59 -2.34
C GLY A 225 -22.14 8.06 -2.71
N PHE A 226 -22.96 8.40 -3.70
CA PHE A 226 -23.38 9.80 -3.90
C PHE A 226 -24.34 10.21 -2.78
N GLN A 227 -24.22 11.42 -2.28
CA GLN A 227 -25.05 11.95 -1.19
C GLN A 227 -26.35 12.56 -1.75
N GLY A 228 -27.48 12.09 -1.25
CA GLY A 228 -28.81 12.65 -1.50
C GLY A 228 -29.55 12.95 -0.20
N GLU A 229 -30.79 13.46 -0.31
CA GLU A 229 -31.61 13.86 0.83
C GLU A 229 -31.95 12.68 1.75
N LYS A 230 -32.19 11.50 1.18
CA LYS A 230 -32.53 10.26 1.92
C LYS A 230 -31.31 9.40 2.24
N GLY A 231 -30.12 9.99 2.20
CA GLY A 231 -28.84 9.29 2.38
C GLY A 231 -28.12 8.99 1.07
N GLU A 232 -27.22 8.02 1.11
CA GLU A 232 -26.37 7.67 -0.03
C GLU A 232 -27.14 6.89 -1.11
N PHE A 233 -26.87 7.19 -2.38
CA PHE A 233 -27.40 6.48 -3.52
C PHE A 233 -26.31 6.02 -4.49
N THR A 234 -26.72 5.12 -5.37
CA THR A 234 -25.91 4.55 -6.46
C THR A 234 -26.46 5.05 -7.78
N ALA A 235 -25.59 5.58 -8.65
CA ALA A 235 -25.97 6.06 -9.97
C ALA A 235 -24.79 6.00 -10.94
N ALA A 236 -25.08 5.93 -12.22
CA ALA A 236 -24.13 6.28 -13.27
C ALA A 236 -24.22 7.79 -13.51
N VAL A 237 -23.09 8.42 -13.81
CA VAL A 237 -23.04 9.79 -14.31
C VAL A 237 -23.00 9.72 -15.82
N TYR A 238 -23.87 10.46 -16.51
CA TYR A 238 -23.81 10.60 -17.96
C TYR A 238 -23.80 12.07 -18.36
N MET A 239 -23.24 12.34 -19.54
CA MET A 239 -23.05 13.68 -20.07
C MET A 239 -23.94 13.90 -21.29
N GLU A 240 -24.77 14.94 -21.25
CA GLU A 240 -25.62 15.36 -22.35
C GLU A 240 -24.82 16.12 -23.44
N ALA A 241 -25.48 16.45 -24.55
CA ALA A 241 -24.83 17.07 -25.71
C ALA A 241 -24.25 18.45 -25.42
N ASP A 242 -24.83 19.18 -24.48
CA ASP A 242 -24.40 20.50 -23.98
C ASP A 242 -23.27 20.41 -22.93
N GLY A 243 -22.90 19.20 -22.50
CA GLY A 243 -21.90 18.97 -21.45
C GLY A 243 -22.47 18.94 -20.03
N ILE A 244 -23.79 19.02 -19.86
CA ILE A 244 -24.43 18.89 -18.55
C ILE A 244 -24.33 17.45 -18.06
N LEU A 245 -23.97 17.28 -16.79
CA LEU A 245 -23.91 15.97 -16.14
C LEU A 245 -25.20 15.65 -15.41
N LYS A 246 -25.76 14.48 -15.69
CA LYS A 246 -26.97 13.95 -15.02
C LYS A 246 -26.71 12.57 -14.42
N PHE A 247 -27.58 12.19 -13.49
CA PHE A 247 -27.57 10.86 -12.89
C PHE A 247 -28.55 9.93 -13.60
N ARG A 248 -28.11 8.71 -13.91
CA ARG A 248 -28.98 7.59 -14.26
C ARG A 248 -28.97 6.60 -13.11
N PHE A 249 -30.15 6.31 -12.57
CA PHE A 249 -30.29 5.31 -11.51
C PHE A 249 -30.41 3.90 -12.10
N PRO A 250 -29.87 2.88 -11.43
CA PRO A 250 -29.96 1.50 -11.91
C PRO A 250 -31.39 1.00 -11.87
N THR A 251 -31.85 0.46 -12.99
CA THR A 251 -33.11 -0.28 -13.14
C THR A 251 -33.01 -1.65 -12.47
N THR A 252 -34.12 -2.40 -12.42
CA THR A 252 -34.08 -3.78 -11.94
C THR A 252 -33.22 -4.66 -12.83
N GLU A 253 -33.28 -4.47 -14.14
CA GLU A 253 -32.44 -5.15 -15.13
C GLU A 253 -30.97 -4.85 -14.89
N ASP A 254 -30.60 -3.58 -14.67
CA ASP A 254 -29.20 -3.19 -14.37
C ASP A 254 -28.65 -3.84 -13.09
N ARG A 255 -29.52 -4.11 -12.11
CA ARG A 255 -29.14 -4.79 -10.86
C ARG A 255 -29.14 -6.31 -10.99
N THR A 256 -29.68 -6.85 -12.08
CA THR A 256 -29.82 -8.30 -12.23
C THR A 256 -28.50 -8.91 -12.66
N ILE A 257 -27.94 -9.79 -11.83
CA ILE A 257 -26.71 -10.53 -12.16
C ILE A 257 -27.00 -11.91 -12.74
N GLY A 258 -28.21 -12.43 -12.51
CA GLY A 258 -28.57 -13.76 -12.99
C GLY A 258 -29.89 -14.28 -12.44
N LYS A 259 -30.11 -15.58 -12.63
CA LYS A 259 -31.28 -16.30 -12.14
C LYS A 259 -30.98 -16.96 -10.80
N CYS A 260 -31.93 -16.86 -9.88
CA CYS A 260 -31.86 -17.41 -8.53
C CYS A 260 -31.81 -18.93 -8.60
N PRO A 261 -30.85 -19.59 -7.93
CA PRO A 261 -30.75 -21.04 -7.95
C PRO A 261 -31.94 -21.73 -7.29
N LEU A 262 -32.57 -21.10 -6.28
CA LEU A 262 -33.68 -21.69 -5.53
C LEU A 262 -35.04 -21.60 -6.26
N CYS A 263 -35.34 -20.47 -6.89
CA CYS A 263 -36.68 -20.19 -7.42
C CYS A 263 -36.71 -19.65 -8.85
N LYS A 264 -35.55 -19.60 -9.52
CA LYS A 264 -35.36 -19.10 -10.91
C LYS A 264 -35.79 -17.64 -11.16
N SER A 265 -36.20 -16.91 -10.13
CA SER A 265 -36.47 -15.46 -10.19
C SER A 265 -35.15 -14.68 -10.29
N ARG A 266 -35.14 -13.36 -10.46
CA ARG A 266 -33.89 -12.57 -10.59
C ARG A 266 -33.08 -12.52 -9.30
N VAL A 267 -31.75 -12.54 -9.41
CA VAL A 267 -30.82 -12.17 -8.34
C VAL A 267 -30.35 -10.75 -8.58
N LEU A 268 -30.51 -9.90 -7.57
CA LEU A 268 -30.24 -8.47 -7.63
C LEU A 268 -29.04 -8.10 -6.77
N VAL A 269 -28.19 -7.20 -7.25
CA VAL A 269 -27.14 -6.54 -6.46
C VAL A 269 -27.75 -5.48 -5.55
N GLY A 270 -27.50 -5.59 -4.25
CA GLY A 270 -27.81 -4.61 -3.21
C GLY A 270 -26.57 -3.84 -2.75
N LYS A 271 -26.70 -3.06 -1.66
CA LYS A 271 -25.59 -2.25 -1.10
C LYS A 271 -24.45 -3.12 -0.56
N SER A 272 -24.77 -4.25 0.06
CA SER A 272 -23.83 -5.13 0.76
C SER A 272 -24.17 -6.62 0.61
N ASN A 273 -25.05 -6.96 -0.33
CA ASN A 273 -25.53 -8.31 -0.55
C ASN A 273 -26.03 -8.49 -1.98
N TYR A 274 -26.21 -9.75 -2.36
CA TYR A 274 -26.84 -10.19 -3.59
C TYR A 274 -28.04 -11.04 -3.16
N LEU A 275 -29.25 -10.66 -3.54
CA LEU A 275 -30.46 -11.32 -3.04
C LEU A 275 -31.45 -11.61 -4.16
N CYS A 276 -32.27 -12.64 -3.96
CA CYS A 276 -33.38 -12.90 -4.88
C CYS A 276 -34.42 -11.77 -4.82
N GLU A 277 -35.00 -11.40 -5.96
CA GLU A 277 -36.09 -10.41 -6.02
C GLU A 277 -37.32 -10.81 -5.18
N LYS A 278 -37.49 -12.11 -4.90
CA LYS A 278 -38.53 -12.68 -4.01
C LYS A 278 -38.03 -12.96 -2.59
N TYR A 279 -36.92 -12.37 -2.17
CA TYR A 279 -36.37 -12.57 -0.83
C TYR A 279 -37.40 -12.23 0.26
N LYS A 280 -37.60 -13.14 1.22
CA LYS A 280 -38.67 -13.07 2.26
C LYS A 280 -40.11 -13.02 1.73
N LYS A 281 -40.30 -13.32 0.43
CA LYS A 281 -41.59 -13.44 -0.26
C LYS A 281 -41.67 -14.77 -1.02
N GLY A 282 -41.33 -15.86 -0.33
CA GLY A 282 -41.30 -17.21 -0.89
C GLY A 282 -39.94 -17.65 -1.45
N CYS A 283 -38.86 -16.96 -1.12
CA CYS A 283 -37.49 -17.39 -1.41
C CYS A 283 -36.54 -16.80 -0.36
N ASP A 284 -35.53 -17.56 0.07
CA ASP A 284 -34.56 -17.14 1.10
C ASP A 284 -33.13 -16.96 0.56
N PHE A 285 -32.95 -16.99 -0.76
CA PHE A 285 -31.64 -16.80 -1.38
C PHE A 285 -31.08 -15.40 -1.13
N ILE A 286 -29.95 -15.35 -0.41
CA ILE A 286 -29.13 -14.17 -0.17
C ILE A 286 -27.67 -14.57 -0.02
N ILE A 287 -26.77 -13.78 -0.59
CA ILE A 287 -25.31 -13.88 -0.44
C ILE A 287 -24.83 -12.53 0.07
N PHE A 288 -24.15 -12.52 1.22
CA PHE A 288 -23.54 -11.30 1.72
C PHE A 288 -22.32 -10.93 0.87
N GLY A 289 -22.11 -9.63 0.63
CA GLY A 289 -21.02 -9.10 -0.19
C GLY A 289 -19.62 -9.30 0.41
N THR A 290 -19.54 -9.88 1.61
CA THR A 290 -18.29 -10.26 2.27
C THR A 290 -18.40 -11.70 2.73
N PHE A 291 -17.42 -12.51 2.36
CA PHE A 291 -17.31 -13.90 2.80
C PHE A 291 -15.89 -14.15 3.32
N SER A 292 -15.77 -14.61 4.56
CA SER A 292 -14.48 -14.86 5.23
C SER A 292 -13.50 -13.67 5.15
N GLY A 293 -14.02 -12.45 5.37
CA GLY A 293 -13.23 -11.21 5.33
C GLY A 293 -12.84 -10.72 3.93
N LYS A 294 -13.24 -11.42 2.86
CA LYS A 294 -13.00 -11.00 1.47
C LYS A 294 -14.29 -10.47 0.84
N ASN A 295 -14.17 -9.37 0.08
CA ASN A 295 -15.30 -8.79 -0.64
C ASN A 295 -15.58 -9.57 -1.93
N LEU A 296 -16.86 -9.90 -2.15
CA LEU A 296 -17.36 -10.54 -3.36
C LEU A 296 -17.77 -9.48 -4.39
N SER A 297 -17.32 -9.66 -5.63
CA SER A 297 -17.80 -8.89 -6.78
C SER A 297 -18.92 -9.64 -7.48
N SER A 298 -19.63 -8.96 -8.39
CA SER A 298 -20.67 -9.59 -9.23
C SER A 298 -20.14 -10.76 -10.07
N ASN A 299 -18.83 -10.81 -10.35
CA ASN A 299 -18.23 -11.91 -11.11
C ASN A 299 -18.01 -13.17 -10.26
N HIS A 300 -18.15 -13.07 -8.94
CA HIS A 300 -18.00 -14.20 -8.02
C HIS A 300 -19.32 -14.87 -7.63
N VAL A 301 -20.46 -14.26 -8.00
CA VAL A 301 -21.81 -14.62 -7.56
C VAL A 301 -22.65 -15.09 -8.74
#